data_AF-A0A0F4JZT6-F1
#
_entry.id   AF-A0A0F4JZT6-F1
#
_cell.length_a   1.000
_cell.length_b   1.000
_cell.length_c   1.000
_cell.angle_alpha   90.00
_cell.angle_beta   90.00
_cell.angle_gamma   90.00
#
_symmetry.space_group_name_H-M   'P 1'
#
loop_
_entity.id
_entity.type
_entity.pdbx_description
1 polymer ?
#
loop_
_entity_poly.entity_id
_entity_poly.type
_entity_poly.pdbx_seq_one_letter_code
_entity_poly.pdbx_strand_id
1 'polypeptide(L)'
;MKDILEAILSDGAAASGFAALAVPESYRACVLRKEDVGMFEGMATADKDPRKSLHLQEVPTPQPGPGEALVAVMASSVNYNSVWSAIFEPLPTFNFLERYGMTSPLGKRHDLPYHVIGSDLAGVVLRTGPGVNA
;
A
#
# COMPACT_ATOMS: atom_id res chain seq x y z
N MET A 1 10.99 5.95 -11.05
CA MET A 1 10.15 6.77 -10.15
C MET A 1 10.17 8.24 -10.55
N LYS A 2 11.36 8.88 -10.66
CA LYS A 2 11.49 10.27 -11.08
C LYS A 2 10.77 10.58 -12.40
N ASP A 3 10.97 9.74 -13.42
CA ASP A 3 10.35 9.92 -14.75
C ASP A 3 8.81 9.87 -14.71
N ILE A 4 8.23 9.07 -13.80
CA ILE A 4 6.78 9.02 -13.60
C ILE A 4 6.29 10.33 -13.01
N LEU A 5 6.96 10.85 -11.97
CA LEU A 5 6.60 12.13 -11.36
C LEU A 5 6.74 13.28 -12.35
N GLU A 6 7.82 13.32 -13.12
CA GLU A 6 8.03 14.33 -14.17
C GLU A 6 6.93 14.28 -15.24
N ALA A 7 6.54 13.08 -15.67
CA ALA A 7 5.43 12.92 -16.60
C ALA A 7 4.10 13.41 -16.03
N ILE A 8 3.81 13.15 -14.75
CA ILE A 8 2.58 13.63 -14.09
C ILE A 8 2.55 15.17 -13.99
N LEU A 9 3.70 15.80 -13.74
CA LEU A 9 3.81 17.25 -13.60
C LEU A 9 3.95 17.99 -14.94
N SER A 10 4.13 17.26 -16.04
CA SER A 10 4.23 17.85 -17.38
C SER A 10 2.85 18.21 -17.94
N ASP A 11 2.77 19.36 -18.61
CA ASP A 11 1.55 19.75 -19.33
C ASP A 11 1.30 18.81 -20.52
N GLY A 12 0.07 18.29 -20.63
CA GLY A 12 -0.37 17.55 -21.81
C GLY A 12 0.03 16.07 -21.88
N ALA A 13 0.38 15.44 -20.75
CA ALA A 13 0.67 14.01 -20.72
C ALA A 13 -0.53 13.16 -21.20
N ALA A 14 -0.38 12.49 -22.34
CA ALA A 14 -1.37 11.55 -22.87
C ALA A 14 -1.26 10.17 -22.20
N ALA A 15 -2.36 9.41 -22.18
CA ALA A 15 -2.40 8.06 -21.61
C ALA A 15 -1.33 7.12 -22.22
N SER A 16 -1.04 7.26 -23.51
CA SER A 16 0.01 6.51 -24.21
C SER A 16 1.42 6.78 -23.65
N GLY A 17 1.68 7.98 -23.13
CA GLY A 17 2.93 8.33 -22.47
C GLY A 17 3.13 7.50 -21.20
N PHE A 18 2.12 7.42 -20.33
CA PHE A 18 2.18 6.63 -19.10
C PHE A 18 2.32 5.12 -19.35
N ALA A 19 1.68 4.61 -20.40
CA ALA A 19 1.80 3.20 -20.78
C ALA A 19 3.23 2.80 -21.19
N ALA A 20 4.02 3.73 -21.73
CA ALA A 20 5.39 3.48 -22.15
C ALA A 20 6.42 3.58 -21.00
N LEU A 21 6.09 4.26 -19.90
CA LEU A 21 7.02 4.44 -18.78
C LEU A 21 7.29 3.13 -18.05
N ALA A 22 8.56 2.85 -17.73
CA ALA A 22 8.91 1.68 -16.93
C ALA A 22 8.34 1.79 -15.51
N VAL A 23 7.66 0.72 -15.04
CA VAL A 23 7.22 0.61 -13.65
C VAL A 23 8.41 0.18 -12.80
N PRO A 24 8.75 0.90 -11.71
CA PRO A 24 9.84 0.52 -10.82
C PRO A 24 9.62 -0.85 -10.17
N GLU A 25 10.69 -1.60 -9.93
CA GLU A 25 10.63 -2.90 -9.24
C GLU A 25 10.30 -2.78 -7.75
N SER A 26 10.59 -1.63 -7.14
CA SER A 26 10.22 -1.28 -5.75
C SER A 26 9.63 0.13 -5.65
N TYR A 27 8.93 0.39 -4.56
CA TYR A 27 8.46 1.72 -4.19
C TYR A 27 8.55 1.96 -2.69
N ARG A 28 8.66 3.23 -2.30
CA ARG A 28 8.65 3.67 -0.90
C ARG A 28 7.23 3.63 -0.35
N ALA A 29 7.06 3.00 0.81
CA ALA A 29 5.76 2.86 1.48
C ALA A 29 5.88 3.13 2.98
N CYS A 30 4.76 3.55 3.59
CA CYS A 30 4.58 3.52 5.05
C CYS A 30 4.03 2.15 5.45
N VAL A 31 4.79 1.41 6.24
CA VAL A 31 4.51 0.01 6.56
C VAL A 31 4.46 -0.26 8.05
N LEU A 32 3.61 -1.22 8.42
CA LEU A 32 3.72 -1.96 9.67
C LEU A 32 4.49 -3.25 9.41
N ARG A 33 5.17 -3.79 10.42
CA ARG A 33 5.88 -5.07 10.32
C ARG A 33 5.25 -6.12 11.21
N LYS A 34 5.22 -7.36 10.73
CA LYS A 34 4.63 -8.48 11.48
C LYS A 34 5.40 -8.77 12.76
N GLU A 35 6.72 -8.55 12.75
CA GLU A 35 7.60 -8.72 13.91
C GLU A 35 7.33 -7.73 15.05
N ASP A 36 6.70 -6.59 14.75
CA ASP A 36 6.33 -5.58 15.75
C ASP A 36 4.99 -5.90 16.45
N VAL A 37 4.28 -6.94 16.01
CA VAL A 37 3.03 -7.37 16.66
C VAL A 37 3.36 -7.78 18.11
N GLY A 38 2.65 -7.17 19.06
CA GLY A 38 2.87 -7.37 20.49
C GLY A 38 3.70 -6.25 21.15
N MET A 39 4.31 -5.33 20.39
CA MET A 39 5.17 -4.26 20.94
C MET A 39 4.46 -3.30 21.91
N PHE A 40 3.14 -3.27 21.90
CA PHE A 40 2.29 -2.43 22.75
C PHE A 40 1.46 -3.23 23.78
N GLU A 41 1.78 -4.51 24.00
CA GLU A 41 1.10 -5.31 25.02
C GLU A 41 1.26 -4.71 26.42
N GLY A 42 0.18 -4.75 27.20
CA GLY A 42 0.14 -4.17 28.55
C GLY A 42 0.04 -2.63 28.62
N MET A 43 0.12 -1.92 27.48
CA MET A 43 -0.06 -0.46 27.43
C MET A 43 -1.54 -0.07 27.27
N ALA A 44 -1.94 1.03 27.88
CA ALA A 44 -3.24 1.64 27.60
C ALA A 44 -3.26 2.20 26.17
N THR A 45 -4.41 2.14 25.48
CA THR A 45 -4.58 2.60 24.10
C THR A 45 -4.06 4.03 23.88
N ALA A 46 -4.29 4.94 24.84
CA ALA A 46 -3.86 6.33 24.75
C ALA A 46 -2.33 6.52 24.76
N ASP A 47 -1.58 5.56 25.31
CA ASP A 47 -0.12 5.60 25.42
C ASP A 47 0.58 4.93 24.21
N LYS A 48 -0.18 4.24 23.36
CA LYS A 48 0.35 3.58 22.16
C LYS A 48 0.66 4.64 21.11
N ASP A 49 1.94 4.76 20.78
CA ASP A 49 2.44 5.80 19.86
C ASP A 49 2.66 5.21 18.45
N PRO A 50 1.84 5.57 17.44
CA PRO A 50 1.99 5.10 16.07
C PRO A 50 3.38 5.34 15.46
N ARG A 51 4.12 6.36 15.93
CA ARG A 51 5.46 6.68 15.41
C ARG A 51 6.48 5.59 15.70
N LYS A 52 6.21 4.69 16.65
CA LYS A 52 7.09 3.57 16.99
C LYS A 52 6.90 2.35 16.10
N SER A 53 5.72 2.17 15.52
CA SER A 53 5.35 1.01 14.69
C SER A 53 5.34 1.30 13.19
N LEU A 54 5.23 2.57 12.80
CA LEU A 54 5.24 2.99 11.40
C LEU A 54 6.67 3.15 10.88
N HIS A 55 6.99 2.41 9.81
CA HIS A 55 8.29 2.45 9.16
C HIS A 55 8.15 2.95 7.72
N LEU A 56 9.10 3.76 7.26
CA LEU A 56 9.26 4.03 5.83
C LEU A 56 10.21 2.99 5.24
N GLN A 57 9.74 2.22 4.25
CA GLN A 57 10.48 1.10 3.68
C GLN A 57 10.28 1.03 2.17
N GLU A 58 11.32 0.59 1.45
CA GLU A 58 11.19 0.16 0.05
C GLU A 58 10.61 -1.25 0.00
N VAL A 59 9.54 -1.44 -0.75
CA VAL A 59 8.87 -2.74 -0.91
C VAL A 59 8.69 -3.07 -2.40
N PRO A 60 8.68 -4.35 -2.79
CA PRO A 60 8.45 -4.75 -4.17
C PRO A 60 7.12 -4.22 -4.72
N THR A 61 7.13 -3.77 -5.97
CA THR A 61 5.92 -3.34 -6.68
C THR A 61 5.08 -4.55 -7.08
N PRO A 62 3.82 -4.67 -6.64
CA PRO A 62 2.97 -5.78 -7.03
C PRO A 62 2.52 -5.64 -8.49
N GLN A 63 2.33 -6.77 -9.16
CA GLN A 63 1.67 -6.82 -10.46
C GLN A 63 0.15 -6.82 -10.29
N PRO A 64 -0.60 -5.97 -11.02
CA PRO A 64 -2.06 -5.96 -10.96
C PRO A 64 -2.63 -7.24 -11.55
N GLY A 65 -3.50 -7.90 -10.78
CA GLY A 65 -4.32 -9.02 -11.20
C GLY A 65 -5.56 -8.58 -11.99
N PRO A 66 -6.46 -9.51 -12.35
CA PRO A 66 -7.68 -9.20 -13.09
C PRO A 66 -8.53 -8.14 -12.37
N GLY A 67 -8.98 -7.12 -13.09
CA GLY A 67 -9.79 -6.03 -12.54
C GLY A 67 -9.06 -5.04 -11.62
N GLU A 68 -7.75 -5.16 -11.44
CA GLU A 68 -6.96 -4.25 -10.59
C GLU A 68 -6.29 -3.13 -11.41
N ALA A 69 -5.97 -2.02 -10.75
CA ALA A 69 -5.16 -0.94 -11.30
C ALA A 69 -3.97 -0.62 -10.40
N LEU A 70 -2.80 -0.43 -11.01
CA LEU A 70 -1.61 0.11 -10.34
C LEU A 70 -1.61 1.63 -10.50
N VAL A 71 -1.58 2.36 -9.39
CA VAL A 71 -1.71 3.83 -9.36
C VAL A 71 -0.43 4.47 -8.80
N ALA A 72 0.09 5.47 -9.51
CA ALA A 72 1.09 6.39 -8.96
C ALA A 72 0.40 7.36 -8.01
N VAL A 73 0.52 7.12 -6.71
CA VAL A 73 -0.12 7.92 -5.66
C VAL A 73 0.61 9.26 -5.51
N MET A 74 -0.14 10.35 -5.71
CA MET A 74 0.34 11.73 -5.53
C MET A 74 0.07 12.23 -4.12
N ALA A 75 -1.07 11.84 -3.56
CA ALA A 75 -1.46 12.16 -2.20
C ALA A 75 -2.30 11.03 -1.58
N SER A 76 -2.30 10.96 -0.26
CA SER A 76 -3.12 10.06 0.55
C SER A 76 -3.65 10.84 1.77
N SER A 77 -4.29 10.15 2.70
CA SER A 77 -4.81 10.72 3.94
C SER A 77 -4.48 9.80 5.13
N VAL A 78 -4.58 10.35 6.34
CA VAL A 78 -4.59 9.57 7.57
C VAL A 78 -6.00 9.59 8.14
N ASN A 79 -6.60 8.42 8.22
CA ASN A 79 -7.91 8.18 8.79
C ASN A 79 -7.78 7.36 10.10
N TYR A 80 -8.88 7.18 10.83
CA TYR A 80 -8.87 6.40 12.07
C TYR A 80 -8.41 4.96 11.86
N ASN A 81 -8.75 4.31 10.74
CA ASN A 81 -8.31 2.93 10.50
C ASN A 81 -6.78 2.83 10.34
N SER A 82 -6.11 3.87 9.85
CA SER A 82 -4.64 3.96 9.79
C SER A 82 -4.05 4.03 11.19
N VAL A 83 -4.66 4.83 12.08
CA VAL A 83 -4.26 4.93 13.49
C VAL A 83 -4.45 3.58 14.19
N TRP A 84 -5.64 2.97 14.07
CA TRP A 84 -5.95 1.67 14.67
C TRP A 84 -5.01 0.58 14.20
N SER A 85 -4.72 0.54 12.89
CA SER A 85 -3.74 -0.39 12.32
C SER A 85 -2.37 -0.18 12.96
N ALA A 86 -1.92 1.07 13.07
CA ALA A 86 -0.60 1.41 13.60
C ALA A 86 -0.42 1.07 15.08
N ILE A 87 -1.48 1.00 15.87
CA ILE A 87 -1.41 0.55 17.27
C ILE A 87 -1.86 -0.90 17.45
N PHE A 88 -2.07 -1.63 16.35
CA PHE A 88 -2.49 -3.03 16.29
C PHE A 88 -3.83 -3.34 17.00
N GLU A 89 -4.78 -2.41 16.95
CA GLU A 89 -6.09 -2.53 17.63
C GLU A 89 -7.28 -2.53 16.65
N PRO A 90 -8.41 -3.15 17.03
CA PRO A 90 -8.60 -4.02 18.20
C PRO A 90 -7.88 -5.37 18.03
N LEU A 91 -7.45 -5.69 16.81
CA LEU A 91 -6.62 -6.82 16.46
C LEU A 91 -5.58 -6.39 15.41
N PRO A 92 -4.39 -7.00 15.38
CA PRO A 92 -3.41 -6.73 14.32
C PRO A 92 -3.98 -7.03 12.94
N THR A 93 -3.75 -6.14 11.98
CA THR A 93 -4.25 -6.29 10.59
C THR A 93 -3.73 -7.57 9.91
N PHE A 94 -2.55 -8.04 10.29
CA PHE A 94 -1.93 -9.27 9.76
C PHE A 94 -2.83 -10.50 9.90
N ASN A 95 -3.61 -10.61 10.97
CA ASN A 95 -4.56 -11.72 11.16
C ASN A 95 -5.58 -11.81 10.02
N PHE A 96 -6.02 -10.68 9.49
CA PHE A 96 -6.98 -10.62 8.39
C PHE A 96 -6.31 -10.88 7.04
N LEU A 97 -5.09 -10.35 6.86
CA LEU A 97 -4.30 -10.56 5.64
C LEU A 97 -3.93 -12.04 5.46
N GLU A 98 -3.51 -12.73 6.52
CA GLU A 98 -3.23 -14.17 6.51
C GLU A 98 -4.47 -14.99 6.19
N ARG A 99 -5.60 -14.70 6.86
CA ARG A 99 -6.88 -15.36 6.60
C ARG A 99 -7.33 -15.18 5.15
N TYR A 100 -7.24 -13.97 4.63
CA TYR A 100 -7.55 -13.69 3.23
C TYR A 100 -6.56 -14.35 2.28
N GLY A 101 -5.28 -14.41 2.64
CA GLY A 101 -4.22 -15.07 1.87
C GLY A 101 -4.45 -16.56 1.63
N MET A 102 -5.24 -17.22 2.48
CA MET A 102 -5.63 -18.63 2.30
C MET A 102 -6.78 -18.84 1.31
N THR A 103 -7.46 -17.78 0.86
CA THR A 103 -8.67 -17.89 0.02
C THR A 103 -8.37 -18.17 -1.45
N SER A 104 -7.22 -17.70 -1.97
CA SER A 104 -6.83 -17.87 -3.38
C SER A 104 -5.35 -17.53 -3.61
N PRO A 105 -4.75 -17.95 -4.74
CA PRO A 105 -3.41 -17.51 -5.13
C PRO A 105 -3.27 -15.98 -5.26
N LEU A 106 -4.32 -15.29 -5.71
CA LEU A 106 -4.32 -13.82 -5.81
C LEU A 106 -4.37 -13.16 -4.42
N GLY A 107 -5.17 -13.71 -3.50
CA GLY A 107 -5.25 -13.26 -2.12
C GLY A 107 -3.93 -13.44 -1.37
N LYS A 108 -3.18 -14.51 -1.66
CA LYS A 108 -1.88 -14.80 -1.04
C LYS A 108 -0.86 -13.67 -1.21
N ARG A 109 -0.98 -12.83 -2.25
CA ARG A 109 -0.13 -11.65 -2.46
C ARG A 109 -0.21 -10.62 -1.32
N HIS A 110 -1.27 -10.63 -0.52
CA HIS A 110 -1.46 -9.72 0.63
C HIS A 110 -0.90 -10.26 1.95
N ASP A 111 -0.62 -11.57 2.03
CA ASP A 111 -0.04 -12.20 3.22
C ASP A 111 1.49 -12.07 3.17
N LEU A 112 1.96 -10.92 3.65
CA LEU A 112 3.36 -10.49 3.64
C LEU A 112 3.85 -10.21 5.06
N PRO A 113 5.18 -10.23 5.30
CA PRO A 113 5.75 -9.87 6.61
C PRO A 113 5.64 -8.36 6.93
N TYR A 114 5.06 -7.56 6.02
CA TYR A 114 4.79 -6.13 6.18
C TYR A 114 3.39 -5.80 5.63
N HIS A 115 2.80 -4.71 6.12
CA HIS A 115 1.52 -4.19 5.66
C HIS A 115 1.66 -2.71 5.30
N VAL A 116 1.54 -2.38 4.01
CA VAL A 116 1.47 -1.00 3.52
C VAL A 116 0.10 -0.44 3.85
N ILE A 117 0.03 0.64 4.64
CA ILE A 117 -1.23 1.22 5.09
C ILE A 117 -1.58 2.52 4.36
N GLY A 118 -2.87 2.89 4.44
CA GLY A 118 -3.47 4.04 3.77
C GLY A 118 -4.71 3.59 3.01
N SER A 119 -5.88 4.17 3.31
CA SER A 119 -7.15 3.79 2.66
C SER A 119 -7.69 4.82 1.67
N ASP A 120 -6.97 5.93 1.48
CA ASP A 120 -7.32 6.98 0.53
C ASP A 120 -6.16 7.19 -0.43
N LEU A 121 -6.45 7.58 -1.67
CA LEU A 121 -5.44 8.02 -2.63
C LEU A 121 -6.02 9.05 -3.62
N ALA A 122 -5.14 9.91 -4.11
CA ALA A 122 -5.31 10.67 -5.35
C ALA A 122 -4.06 10.45 -6.20
N GLY A 123 -4.21 10.12 -7.48
CA GLY A 123 -3.07 9.75 -8.31
C GLY A 123 -3.43 9.45 -9.76
N VAL A 124 -2.44 8.93 -10.49
CA VAL A 124 -2.55 8.61 -11.91
C VAL A 124 -2.42 7.11 -12.12
N VAL A 125 -3.34 6.51 -12.88
CA VAL A 125 -3.26 5.08 -13.22
C VAL A 125 -2.05 4.83 -14.13
N LEU A 126 -1.19 3.89 -13.74
CA LEU A 126 -0.03 3.46 -14.52
C LEU A 126 -0.31 2.21 -15.35
N ARG A 127 -0.95 1.20 -14.75
CA ARG A 127 -1.23 -0.09 -15.38
C ARG A 127 -2.59 -0.60 -14.94
N THR A 128 -3.22 -1.38 -15.80
CA THR A 128 -4.49 -2.06 -15.52
C THR A 128 -4.33 -3.54 -15.80
N GLY A 129 -4.89 -4.38 -14.93
CA GLY A 129 -4.92 -5.82 -15.15
C GLY A 129 -5.94 -6.26 -16.20
N PRO A 130 -5.98 -7.56 -16.52
CA PRO A 130 -6.93 -8.11 -17.48
C PRO A 130 -8.39 -7.77 -17.14
N GLY A 131 -9.18 -7.45 -18.16
CA GLY A 131 -10.62 -7.20 -18.04
C GLY A 131 -11.01 -5.77 -17.66
N VAL A 132 -10.06 -4.87 -17.41
CA VAL A 132 -10.35 -3.43 -17.24
C VAL A 132 -10.64 -2.80 -18.61
N ASN A 133 -11.69 -1.98 -18.69
CA ASN A 133 -12.11 -1.27 -19.90
C ASN A 133 -12.39 0.22 -19.61
N ALA A 134 -12.41 1.05 -20.65
CA ALA A 134 -12.58 2.50 -20.59
C ALA A 134 -13.99 2.94 -21.03
#